data_AF-A0A7C0Y0N4-F1
#
_entry.id   AF-A0A7C0Y0N4-F1
#
_cell.length_a   1.000
_cell.length_b   1.000
_cell.length_c   1.000
_cell.angle_alpha   90.00
_cell.angle_beta   90.00
_cell.angle_gamma   90.00
#
_symmetry.space_group_name_H-M   'P 1'
#
loop_
_entity.id
_entity.type
_entity.pdbx_description
1 polymer ?
#
loop_
_entity_poly.entity_id
_entity_poly.type
_entity_poly.pdbx_seq_one_letter_code
_entity_poly.pdbx_strand_id
1 'polypeptide(L)'
;MKEKVVKGYVIVKRILAKATIILKNKTINIKVNPKELRLTRYLKSSLSPGEFRTLLSLERPEYIINIDAIRGVVTSAIRANRCDVKDLFEEDLKEVFEVVFYLKNGEDLKILLRRNDFMRFMNYLRQYLRL
;
A
#
# COMPACT_ATOMS: atom_id res chain seq x y z
N MET A 1 -5.66 -18.37 13.36
CA MET A 1 -5.90 -18.06 11.93
C MET A 1 -4.57 -18.10 11.19
N LYS A 2 -4.48 -18.71 10.00
CA LYS A 2 -3.21 -18.77 9.25
C LYS A 2 -2.79 -17.37 8.78
N GLU A 3 -1.52 -17.08 8.91
CA GLU A 3 -0.90 -15.84 8.40
C GLU A 3 -1.02 -15.80 6.88
N LYS A 4 -1.47 -14.67 6.33
CA LYS A 4 -1.53 -14.45 4.88
C LYS A 4 -0.58 -13.34 4.50
N VAL A 5 0.21 -13.57 3.46
CA VAL A 5 1.16 -12.59 2.92
C VAL A 5 0.68 -12.12 1.57
N VAL A 6 0.62 -10.81 1.39
CA VAL A 6 0.19 -10.11 0.19
C VAL A 6 1.32 -9.17 -0.24
N LYS A 7 1.62 -9.09 -1.54
CA LYS A 7 2.61 -8.16 -2.06
C LYS A 7 1.92 -6.97 -2.72
N GLY A 8 2.48 -5.78 -2.56
CA GLY A 8 1.88 -4.57 -3.11
C GLY A 8 2.80 -3.36 -3.05
N TYR A 9 2.22 -2.20 -3.30
CA TYR A 9 2.84 -0.91 -3.07
C TYR A 9 2.02 -0.14 -2.04
N VAL A 10 2.69 0.69 -1.25
CA VAL A 10 2.04 1.59 -0.29
C VAL A 10 2.35 3.01 -0.69
N ILE A 11 1.36 3.89 -0.59
CA ILE A 11 1.52 5.31 -0.80
C ILE A 11 1.61 6.00 0.56
N VAL A 12 2.78 6.55 0.88
CA VAL A 12 3.00 7.36 2.08
C VAL A 12 3.38 8.77 1.65
N LYS A 13 2.58 9.78 2.03
CA LYS A 13 2.84 11.20 1.68
C LYS A 13 3.29 11.42 0.22
N ARG A 14 2.67 10.68 -0.73
CA ARG A 14 2.91 10.71 -2.20
C ARG A 14 4.12 9.89 -2.71
N ILE A 15 4.70 9.05 -1.87
CA ILE A 15 5.79 8.13 -2.19
C ILE A 15 5.25 6.72 -2.39
N LEU A 16 5.61 6.06 -3.49
CA LEU A 16 5.27 4.66 -3.75
C LEU A 16 6.41 3.75 -3.31
N ALA A 17 6.13 2.87 -2.37
CA ALA A 17 7.12 1.95 -1.85
C ALA A 17 6.61 0.52 -1.93
N LYS A 18 7.41 -0.39 -2.49
CA LYS A 18 7.06 -1.81 -2.51
C LYS A 18 6.97 -2.30 -1.07
N ALA A 19 5.91 -3.04 -0.76
CA ALA A 19 5.63 -3.51 0.58
C ALA A 19 5.23 -4.98 0.60
N THR A 20 5.61 -5.65 1.68
CA THR A 20 5.08 -6.95 2.07
C THR A 20 4.05 -6.73 3.15
N ILE A 21 2.83 -7.21 2.92
CA ILE A 21 1.70 -6.98 3.80
C ILE A 21 1.30 -8.31 4.42
N ILE A 22 1.43 -8.40 5.74
CA ILE A 22 1.19 -9.57 6.56
C ILE A 22 -0.13 -9.37 7.30
N LEU A 23 -1.08 -10.25 7.05
CA LEU A 23 -2.42 -10.23 7.62
C LEU A 23 -2.54 -11.31 8.70
N LYS A 24 -2.72 -10.90 9.95
CA LYS A 24 -2.74 -11.82 11.09
C LYS A 24 -3.49 -11.24 12.28
N ASN A 25 -4.38 -12.03 12.88
CA ASN A 25 -5.02 -11.74 14.17
C ASN A 25 -5.55 -10.30 14.31
N LYS A 26 -6.41 -9.87 13.37
CA LYS A 26 -6.94 -8.48 13.29
C LYS A 26 -5.89 -7.39 13.06
N THR A 27 -4.68 -7.74 12.66
CA THR A 27 -3.61 -6.79 12.40
C THR A 27 -3.19 -6.87 10.94
N ILE A 28 -2.91 -5.71 10.36
CA ILE A 28 -2.33 -5.53 9.04
C ILE A 28 -0.95 -4.95 9.29
N ASN A 29 0.08 -5.76 9.06
CA ASN A 29 1.46 -5.34 9.19
C ASN A 29 2.02 -5.11 7.79
N ILE A 30 2.53 -3.92 7.55
CA ILE A 30 2.98 -3.44 6.25
C ILE A 30 4.45 -3.11 6.37
N LYS A 31 5.28 -3.99 5.83
CA LYS A 31 6.73 -3.84 5.81
C LYS A 31 7.16 -3.27 4.47
N VAL A 32 7.60 -2.03 4.49
CA VAL A 32 8.10 -1.32 3.31
C VAL A 32 9.53 -1.77 3.01
N ASN A 33 9.83 -2.03 1.73
CA ASN A 33 11.17 -2.32 1.28
C ASN A 33 11.85 -1.03 0.76
N PRO A 34 12.78 -0.42 1.53
CA PRO A 34 13.45 0.81 1.13
C PRO A 34 14.43 0.65 -0.04
N LYS A 35 14.75 -0.58 -0.47
CA LYS A 35 15.59 -0.81 -1.66
C LYS A 35 14.81 -0.74 -2.98
N GLU A 36 13.48 -0.85 -2.93
CA GLU A 36 12.60 -0.90 -4.10
C GLU A 36 11.56 0.21 -4.07
N LEU A 37 12.07 1.45 -4.05
CA LEU A 37 11.27 2.64 -3.95
C LEU A 37 11.07 3.31 -5.31
N ARG A 38 9.87 3.82 -5.54
CA ARG A 38 9.53 4.53 -6.78
C ARG A 38 8.88 5.87 -6.46
N LEU A 39 9.40 6.94 -7.03
CA LEU A 39 8.79 8.25 -6.94
C LEU A 39 7.55 8.30 -7.84
N THR A 40 6.44 8.83 -7.32
CA THR A 40 5.39 9.34 -8.21
C THR A 40 5.99 10.43 -9.08
N ARG A 41 5.54 10.57 -10.35
CA ARG A 41 6.15 11.53 -11.31
C ARG A 41 6.25 12.96 -10.75
N TYR A 42 5.35 13.36 -9.85
CA TYR A 42 5.34 14.66 -9.20
C TYR A 42 6.54 14.95 -8.29
N LEU A 43 7.23 13.93 -7.76
CA LEU A 43 8.43 14.10 -6.92
C LEU A 43 9.74 13.86 -7.67
N LYS A 44 9.72 13.27 -8.88
CA LYS A 44 10.92 13.06 -9.70
C LYS A 44 11.66 14.36 -10.01
N SER A 45 10.96 15.49 -10.00
CA SER A 45 11.50 16.82 -10.26
C SER A 45 11.91 17.60 -9.00
N SER A 46 11.76 17.03 -7.80
CA SER A 46 11.89 17.82 -6.54
C SER A 46 12.76 17.16 -5.47
N LEU A 47 13.11 15.89 -5.58
CA LEU A 47 13.97 15.19 -4.63
C LEU A 47 14.99 14.31 -5.35
N SER A 48 16.25 14.40 -4.93
CA SER A 48 17.27 13.44 -5.37
C SER A 48 17.00 12.03 -4.79
N PRO A 49 17.50 10.96 -5.42
CA PRO A 49 17.36 9.60 -4.90
C PRO A 49 17.91 9.42 -3.47
N GLY A 50 18.90 10.23 -3.07
CA GLY A 50 19.50 10.21 -1.73
C GLY A 50 18.59 10.83 -0.68
N GLU A 51 18.11 12.06 -0.92
CA GLU A 51 17.17 12.77 -0.03
C GLU A 51 15.89 11.96 0.17
N PHE A 52 15.44 11.28 -0.89
CA PHE A 52 14.29 10.40 -0.88
C PHE A 52 14.46 9.16 0.03
N ARG A 53 15.62 8.49 -0.02
CA ARG A 53 15.91 7.36 0.88
C ARG A 53 15.99 7.83 2.34
N THR A 54 16.58 9.00 2.57
CA THR A 54 16.65 9.61 3.90
C THR A 54 15.26 9.90 4.45
N LEU A 55 14.36 10.45 3.63
CA LEU A 55 12.98 10.77 4.03
C LEU A 55 12.19 9.51 4.46
N LEU A 56 12.35 8.40 3.72
CA LEU A 56 11.74 7.12 4.10
C LEU A 56 12.42 6.43 5.28
N SER A 57 13.71 6.69 5.53
CA SER A 57 14.41 6.18 6.71
C SER A 57 14.05 6.94 8.00
N LEU A 58 13.65 8.21 7.87
CA LEU A 58 13.09 9.01 8.96
C LEU A 58 11.64 8.59 9.27
N GLU A 59 10.93 8.01 8.29
CA GLU A 59 9.61 7.43 8.49
C GLU A 59 9.69 5.94 8.86
N ARG A 60 8.67 5.42 9.54
CA ARG A 60 8.66 4.04 10.02
C ARG A 60 8.64 3.09 8.79
N PRO A 61 9.62 2.18 8.65
CA PRO A 61 9.61 1.20 7.54
C PRO A 61 8.54 0.12 7.74
N GLU A 62 7.88 0.11 8.89
CA GLU A 62 6.84 -0.84 9.26
C GLU A 62 5.62 -0.09 9.80
N TYR A 63 4.46 -0.33 9.19
CA TYR A 63 3.18 0.19 9.65
C TYR A 63 2.36 -0.98 10.19
N ILE A 64 1.88 -0.83 11.42
CA ILE A 64 1.04 -1.85 12.08
C ILE A 64 -0.32 -1.22 12.33
N ILE A 65 -1.34 -1.73 11.63
CA ILE A 65 -2.71 -1.25 11.76
C ILE A 65 -3.53 -2.35 12.40
N ASN A 66 -4.15 -2.04 13.55
CA ASN A 66 -5.22 -2.86 14.10
C ASN A 66 -6.51 -2.56 13.33
N ILE A 67 -7.24 -3.59 12.91
CA ILE A 67 -8.53 -3.45 12.22
C ILE A 67 -9.52 -2.60 13.03
N ASP A 68 -9.51 -2.72 14.35
CA ASP A 68 -10.42 -1.96 15.21
C ASP A 68 -10.08 -0.45 15.23
N ALA A 69 -8.90 -0.05 14.74
CA ALA A 69 -8.49 1.34 14.55
C ALA A 69 -8.93 1.91 13.19
N ILE A 70 -9.45 1.08 12.29
CA ILE A 70 -9.95 1.51 10.97
C ILE A 70 -11.35 2.12 11.15
N ARG A 71 -11.50 3.37 10.70
CA ARG A 71 -12.79 4.08 10.62
C ARG A 71 -13.54 3.71 9.34
N GLY A 72 -12.84 3.55 8.23
CA GLY A 72 -13.44 3.22 6.94
C GLY A 72 -12.41 2.70 5.94
N VAL A 73 -12.91 1.98 4.93
CA VAL A 73 -12.12 1.46 3.81
C VAL A 73 -12.79 1.87 2.52
N VAL A 74 -12.04 2.46 1.59
CA VAL A 74 -12.50 2.75 0.23
C VAL A 74 -11.63 1.97 -0.74
N THR A 75 -12.25 1.41 -1.78
CA THR A 75 -11.53 0.68 -2.82
C THR A 75 -11.84 1.25 -4.20
N SER A 76 -10.85 1.26 -5.08
CA SER A 76 -11.02 1.72 -6.46
C SER A 76 -10.14 0.91 -7.42
N ALA A 77 -10.55 0.81 -8.69
CA ALA A 77 -9.74 0.21 -9.74
C ALA A 77 -9.08 1.33 -10.57
N ILE A 78 -7.76 1.24 -10.74
CA ILE A 78 -6.95 2.18 -11.50
C ILE A 78 -6.45 1.45 -12.74
N ARG A 79 -6.64 2.05 -13.92
CA ARG A 79 -6.09 1.50 -15.16
C ARG A 79 -4.57 1.51 -15.10
N ALA A 80 -3.94 0.37 -15.40
CA ALA A 80 -2.50 0.22 -15.28
C ALA A 80 -1.72 1.04 -16.32
N ASN A 81 -2.35 1.44 -17.44
CA ASN A 81 -1.73 2.31 -18.43
C ASN A 81 -1.53 3.76 -17.96
N ARG A 82 -2.06 4.12 -16.78
CA ARG A 82 -1.84 5.42 -16.15
C ARG A 82 -0.35 5.59 -15.82
N CYS A 83 0.20 6.75 -16.14
CA CYS A 83 1.64 7.02 -16.13
C CYS A 83 2.36 6.83 -14.78
N ASP A 84 1.64 6.89 -13.67
CA ASP A 84 2.13 6.68 -12.30
C ASP A 84 2.05 5.22 -11.83
N VAL A 85 1.31 4.37 -12.54
CA VAL A 85 1.09 2.94 -12.22
C VAL A 85 1.84 2.02 -13.18
N LYS A 86 1.93 2.39 -14.46
CA LYS A 86 2.47 1.56 -15.55
C LYS A 86 3.84 0.96 -15.22
N ASP A 87 4.69 1.76 -14.59
CA ASP A 87 6.06 1.34 -14.30
C ASP A 87 6.14 0.46 -13.05
N LEU A 88 5.14 0.49 -12.15
CA LEU A 88 5.24 -0.13 -10.82
C LEU A 88 5.33 -1.65 -10.88
N PHE A 89 4.67 -2.28 -11.84
CA PHE A 89 4.61 -3.73 -11.97
C PHE A 89 5.34 -4.15 -13.25
N GLU A 90 6.19 -5.16 -13.17
CA GLU A 90 6.95 -5.69 -14.33
C GLU A 90 6.07 -6.41 -15.35
N GLU A 91 4.85 -6.77 -14.96
CA GLU A 91 3.89 -7.51 -15.77
C GLU A 91 2.90 -6.56 -16.48
N ASP A 92 2.42 -6.96 -17.66
CA ASP A 92 1.38 -6.23 -18.38
C ASP A 92 0.02 -6.44 -17.70
N LEU A 93 -0.29 -5.57 -16.75
CA LEU A 93 -1.56 -5.57 -16.03
C LEU A 93 -2.58 -4.68 -16.78
N LYS A 94 -3.86 -5.04 -16.75
CA LYS A 94 -4.94 -4.15 -17.22
C LYS A 94 -5.31 -3.10 -16.16
N GLU A 95 -5.33 -3.51 -14.91
CA GLU A 95 -5.81 -2.74 -13.77
C GLU A 95 -5.03 -3.08 -12.50
N VAL A 96 -4.96 -2.10 -11.60
CA VAL A 96 -4.40 -2.19 -10.25
C VAL A 96 -5.46 -1.67 -9.30
N PHE A 97 -5.58 -2.29 -8.13
CA PHE A 97 -6.61 -1.95 -7.15
C PHE A 97 -6.01 -1.12 -6.04
N GLU A 98 -6.61 0.03 -5.78
CA GLU A 98 -6.27 0.87 -4.63
C GLU A 98 -7.19 0.53 -3.46
N VAL A 99 -6.61 0.44 -2.28
CA VAL A 99 -7.29 0.31 -1.00
C VAL A 99 -6.84 1.45 -0.10
N VAL A 100 -7.77 2.32 0.29
CA VAL A 100 -7.54 3.45 1.18
C VAL A 100 -8.13 3.13 2.54
N PHE A 101 -7.28 3.14 3.57
CA PHE A 101 -7.66 3.05 4.97
C PHE A 101 -7.77 4.43 5.57
N TYR A 102 -8.93 4.76 6.12
CA TYR A 102 -9.10 5.91 6.99
C TYR A 102 -9.04 5.43 8.43
N LEU A 103 -8.06 5.90 9.20
CA LEU A 103 -7.85 5.51 10.58
C LEU A 103 -8.59 6.48 11.53
N LYS A 104 -8.93 5.99 12.72
CA LYS A 104 -9.63 6.79 13.75
C LYS A 104 -8.80 7.97 14.27
N ASN A 105 -7.48 7.92 14.17
CA ASN A 105 -6.57 9.01 14.52
C ASN A 105 -6.49 10.11 13.45
N GLY A 106 -7.25 10.00 12.35
CA GLY A 106 -7.26 10.98 11.27
C GLY A 106 -6.23 10.73 10.17
N GLU A 107 -5.34 9.76 10.32
CA GLU A 107 -4.39 9.37 9.28
C GLU A 107 -5.06 8.52 8.20
N ASP A 108 -4.53 8.60 6.98
CA ASP A 108 -4.89 7.69 5.90
C ASP A 108 -3.67 6.90 5.39
N LEU A 109 -3.93 5.67 4.96
CA LEU A 109 -2.93 4.83 4.31
C LEU A 109 -3.50 4.23 3.04
N LYS A 110 -2.75 4.33 1.94
CA LYS A 110 -3.18 3.78 0.65
C LYS A 110 -2.27 2.63 0.23
N ILE A 111 -2.88 1.59 -0.29
CA ILE A 111 -2.19 0.39 -0.78
C ILE A 111 -2.65 0.12 -2.20
N LEU A 112 -1.70 -0.13 -3.09
CA LEU A 112 -1.94 -0.61 -4.45
C LEU A 112 -1.63 -2.11 -4.52
N LEU A 113 -2.61 -2.87 -4.98
CA LEU A 113 -2.58 -4.33 -5.04
C LEU A 113 -2.90 -4.82 -6.45
N ARG A 114 -2.30 -5.95 -6.83
CA ARG A 114 -2.74 -6.72 -8.00
C ARG A 114 -4.09 -7.36 -7.72
N ARG A 115 -4.82 -7.76 -8.75
CA ARG A 115 -6.15 -8.37 -8.61
C ARG A 115 -6.20 -9.55 -7.62
N ASN A 116 -5.28 -10.51 -7.75
CA ASN A 116 -5.26 -11.69 -6.88
C ASN A 116 -4.95 -11.32 -5.42
N ASP A 117 -4.01 -10.41 -5.22
CA ASP A 117 -3.61 -9.89 -3.92
C ASP A 117 -4.74 -9.07 -3.28
N PHE A 118 -5.41 -8.22 -4.05
CA PHE A 118 -6.59 -7.46 -3.66
C PHE A 118 -7.71 -8.38 -3.19
N MET A 119 -8.07 -9.41 -3.95
CA MET A 119 -9.12 -10.35 -3.57
C MET A 119 -8.79 -11.07 -2.25
N ARG A 120 -7.54 -11.51 -2.07
CA ARG A 120 -7.09 -12.13 -0.81
C ARG A 120 -7.19 -11.16 0.36
N PHE A 121 -6.81 -9.91 0.13
CA PHE A 121 -6.81 -8.84 1.10
C PHE A 121 -8.24 -8.46 1.53
N MET A 122 -9.15 -8.25 0.58
CA MET A 122 -10.56 -7.95 0.86
C MET A 122 -11.26 -9.10 1.57
N ASN A 123 -10.97 -10.36 1.20
CA ASN A 123 -11.51 -11.52 1.91
C ASN A 123 -11.05 -11.59 3.36
N TYR A 124 -9.83 -11.13 3.67
CA TYR A 124 -9.39 -10.99 5.06
C TYR A 124 -10.14 -9.87 5.78
N LEU A 125 -10.24 -8.69 5.17
CA LEU A 125 -10.93 -7.56 5.79
C LEU A 125 -12.40 -7.87 6.11
N ARG A 126 -13.11 -8.55 5.20
CA ARG A 126 -14.51 -8.97 5.38
C ARG A 126 -14.75 -9.90 6.57
N GLN A 127 -13.72 -10.56 7.09
CA GLN A 127 -13.85 -11.40 8.30
C GLN A 127 -14.03 -10.57 9.57
N TYR A 128 -13.67 -9.28 9.52
CA TYR A 128 -13.59 -8.42 10.70
C TYR A 128 -14.33 -7.10 10.52
N LEU A 129 -14.44 -6.62 9.29
CA LEU A 129 -15.17 -5.42 8.90
C LEU A 129 -16.40 -5.84 8.09
N ARG A 130 -17.55 -5.23 8.40
CA ARG A 130 -18.74 -5.33 7.56
C ARG A 130 -18.58 -4.40 6.36
N LEU A 131 -17.82 -4.86 5.35
CA LEU A 131 -17.53 -4.17 4.08
C LEU A 131 -18.48 -4.60 2.97
#